data_AF-A0A421E203-F1
#
_entry.id   AF-A0A421E203-F1
#
_cell.length_a   1.000
_cell.length_b   1.000
_cell.length_c   1.000
_cell.angle_alpha   90.00
_cell.angle_beta   90.00
_cell.angle_gamma   90.00
#
_symmetry.space_group_name_H-M   'P 1'
#
loop_
_entity.id
_entity.type
_entity.pdbx_description
1 polymer ?
#
loop_
_entity_poly.entity_id
_entity_poly.type
_entity_poly.pdbx_seq_one_letter_code
_entity_poly.pdbx_strand_id
1 'polypeptide(L)'
;MVNPVLKWAGGKRQLLDELYSRFPTEYQHYHEPFFGGGAVFFDLEPVDGTINDTNPRLVNFYEQVRDHPEDLIDLLRAFEDPESDPDSGKDHADEKNYYYQHRELFNRRPRDREHGELEEAALLLYLNRTCFNGLYRENSSGEFNVPIGRYADPDWVRSEQIRAASTVLNDTEIHNDDFEYVLNAAEERDLVYFDPPYQPMSPTANFAEYSADGFGKEDQERLLDTAKELDEMGVYVVLSNSGVMYDFYDGEGFDVAVEGATRSINSDADNRDEVDEIIVTNVPEEKRDSSGQMKLGNY
;
A
#
# COMPACT_ATOMS: atom_id res chain seq x y z
N MET A 1 1.95 17.65 2.87
CA MET A 1 2.54 16.33 2.64
C MET A 1 2.35 15.48 3.87
N VAL A 2 1.25 14.74 3.86
CA VAL A 2 0.95 13.70 4.82
C VAL A 2 1.89 12.53 4.56
N ASN A 3 2.49 11.98 5.62
CA ASN A 3 3.32 10.78 5.49
C ASN A 3 2.48 9.54 5.82
N PRO A 4 2.63 8.43 5.08
CA PRO A 4 2.00 7.14 5.39
C PRO A 4 2.01 6.79 6.87
N VAL A 5 0.83 6.45 7.42
CA VAL A 5 0.66 6.13 8.85
C VAL A 5 1.33 4.81 9.22
N LEU A 6 1.37 3.85 8.30
CA LEU A 6 2.02 2.55 8.44
C LEU A 6 3.37 2.50 7.72
N LYS A 7 4.25 1.61 8.17
CA LYS A 7 5.33 1.10 7.32
C LYS A 7 4.76 -0.05 6.50
N TRP A 8 4.82 0.07 5.18
CA TRP A 8 4.31 -0.94 4.27
C TRP A 8 5.37 -1.32 3.23
N ALA A 9 5.43 -2.60 2.88
CA ALA A 9 6.33 -3.05 1.82
C ALA A 9 5.92 -2.41 0.48
N GLY A 10 6.89 -2.18 -0.41
CA GLY A 10 6.62 -1.56 -1.71
C GLY A 10 6.50 -0.03 -1.69
N GLY A 11 6.77 0.64 -0.57
CA GLY A 11 6.65 2.10 -0.46
C GLY A 11 7.39 2.87 -1.55
N LYS A 12 6.63 3.41 -2.51
CA LYS A 12 7.08 4.09 -3.73
C LYS A 12 7.74 5.45 -3.55
N ARG A 13 8.13 5.82 -2.32
CA ARG A 13 8.73 7.14 -2.01
C ARG A 13 9.93 7.50 -2.89
N GLN A 14 10.70 6.52 -3.34
CA GLN A 14 11.87 6.74 -4.19
C GLN A 14 11.53 6.89 -5.68
N LEU A 15 10.31 6.52 -6.07
CA LEU A 15 9.81 6.53 -7.46
C LEU A 15 8.72 7.57 -7.70
N LEU A 16 8.32 8.34 -6.67
CA LEU A 16 7.28 9.35 -6.79
C LEU A 16 7.57 10.35 -7.91
N ASP A 17 8.82 10.80 -8.05
CA ASP A 17 9.21 11.73 -9.12
C ASP A 17 8.92 11.17 -10.52
N GLU A 18 9.28 9.92 -10.74
CA GLU A 18 9.11 9.26 -12.05
C GLU A 18 7.65 8.89 -12.29
N LEU A 19 6.93 8.44 -11.24
CA LEU A 19 5.48 8.20 -11.30
C LEU A 19 4.73 9.46 -11.68
N TYR A 20 4.97 10.58 -11.00
CA TYR A 20 4.29 11.85 -11.30
C TYR A 20 4.61 12.38 -12.68
N SER A 21 5.82 12.13 -13.19
CA SER A 21 6.16 12.48 -14.57
C SER A 21 5.35 11.70 -15.64
N ARG A 22 4.53 10.74 -15.21
CA ARG A 22 3.58 9.96 -16.04
C ARG A 22 2.12 10.23 -15.68
N PHE A 23 1.85 11.02 -14.64
CA PHE A 23 0.50 11.40 -14.27
C PHE A 23 -0.03 12.48 -15.23
N PRO A 24 -1.34 12.54 -15.49
CA PRO A 24 -1.93 13.64 -16.23
C PRO A 24 -1.86 14.94 -15.40
N THR A 25 -1.60 16.06 -16.07
CA THR A 25 -1.63 17.41 -15.46
C THR A 25 -3.00 17.78 -14.88
N GLU A 26 -4.07 17.24 -15.44
CA GLU A 26 -5.44 17.43 -14.99
C GLU A 26 -6.21 16.09 -15.04
N TYR A 27 -6.84 15.73 -13.93
CA TYR A 27 -7.76 14.60 -13.79
C TYR A 27 -8.95 15.03 -12.90
N GLN A 28 -10.03 14.25 -12.90
CA GLN A 28 -11.24 14.55 -12.10
C GLN A 28 -11.13 13.94 -10.70
N HIS A 29 -11.17 12.61 -10.58
CA HIS A 29 -11.03 11.89 -9.31
C HIS A 29 -9.79 10.97 -9.34
N TYR A 30 -9.31 10.57 -8.16
CA TYR A 30 -8.16 9.67 -8.02
C TYR A 30 -8.55 8.32 -7.41
N HIS A 31 -8.14 7.23 -8.03
CA HIS A 31 -8.40 5.88 -7.57
C HIS A 31 -7.11 5.10 -7.34
N GLU A 32 -6.97 4.46 -6.19
CA GLU A 32 -5.81 3.59 -5.87
C GLU A 32 -6.29 2.19 -5.46
N PRO A 33 -6.47 1.26 -6.43
CA PRO A 33 -7.03 -0.07 -6.15
C PRO A 33 -6.16 -1.02 -5.31
N PHE A 34 -4.86 -0.70 -5.18
CA PHE A 34 -3.88 -1.41 -4.36
C PHE A 34 -3.26 -0.43 -3.36
N PHE A 35 -4.03 -0.04 -2.35
CA PHE A 35 -3.69 1.09 -1.49
C PHE A 35 -2.42 0.87 -0.65
N GLY A 36 -2.27 -0.32 -0.03
CA GLY A 36 -1.14 -0.62 0.82
C GLY A 36 -0.84 0.47 1.87
N GLY A 37 0.31 1.13 1.74
CA GLY A 37 0.72 2.22 2.65
C GLY A 37 0.13 3.60 2.31
N GLY A 38 -0.57 3.76 1.17
CA GLY A 38 -1.10 5.04 0.69
C GLY A 38 -0.02 6.07 0.34
N ALA A 39 1.17 5.61 -0.10
CA ALA A 39 2.31 6.51 -0.29
C ALA A 39 2.07 7.57 -1.38
N VAL A 40 1.39 7.20 -2.46
CA VAL A 40 1.03 8.12 -3.55
C VAL A 40 -0.17 8.96 -3.12
N PHE A 41 -1.25 8.33 -2.66
CA PHE A 41 -2.44 9.04 -2.16
C PHE A 41 -2.13 10.15 -1.15
N PHE A 42 -1.34 9.89 -0.09
CA PHE A 42 -1.05 10.88 0.95
C PHE A 42 -0.07 11.98 0.50
N ASP A 43 0.69 11.75 -0.57
CA ASP A 43 1.57 12.76 -1.16
C ASP A 43 0.82 13.63 -2.17
N LEU A 44 -0.11 13.04 -2.92
CA LEU A 44 -1.01 13.71 -3.86
C LEU A 44 -2.08 14.54 -3.14
N GLU A 45 -2.58 14.06 -2.00
CA GLU A 45 -3.68 14.64 -1.23
C GLU A 45 -4.90 14.95 -2.13
N PRO A 46 -5.46 13.95 -2.85
CA PRO A 46 -6.55 14.16 -3.79
C PRO A 46 -7.80 14.66 -3.06
N VAL A 47 -8.63 15.43 -3.78
CA VAL A 47 -9.86 16.02 -3.21
C VAL A 47 -10.89 14.94 -2.91
N ASP A 48 -11.03 13.97 -3.81
CA ASP A 48 -12.01 12.89 -3.78
C ASP A 48 -11.54 11.70 -4.65
N GLY A 49 -12.31 10.61 -4.56
CA GLY A 49 -12.05 9.36 -5.26
C GLY A 49 -12.11 8.16 -4.32
N THR A 50 -11.45 7.08 -4.72
CA THR A 50 -11.60 5.78 -4.03
C THR A 50 -10.25 5.13 -3.74
N ILE A 51 -10.16 4.44 -2.60
CA ILE A 51 -9.04 3.57 -2.27
C ILE A 51 -9.55 2.16 -1.99
N ASN A 52 -8.72 1.16 -2.26
CA ASN A 52 -9.07 -0.23 -2.02
C ASN A 52 -7.85 -1.04 -1.62
N ASP A 53 -8.05 -2.07 -0.81
CA ASP A 53 -7.07 -3.14 -0.65
C ASP A 53 -7.80 -4.44 -0.33
N THR A 54 -7.27 -5.57 -0.80
CA THR A 54 -7.84 -6.88 -0.46
C THR A 54 -7.57 -7.26 0.98
N ASN A 55 -6.56 -6.66 1.63
CA ASN A 55 -6.27 -6.89 3.03
C ASN A 55 -7.31 -6.19 3.92
N PRO A 56 -8.20 -6.96 4.57
CA PRO A 56 -9.32 -6.37 5.26
C PRO A 56 -8.94 -5.79 6.64
N ARG A 57 -7.74 -6.08 7.16
CA ARG A 57 -7.20 -5.45 8.37
C ARG A 57 -6.62 -4.08 8.06
N LEU A 58 -6.07 -3.93 6.85
CA LEU A 58 -5.58 -2.66 6.34
C LEU A 58 -6.74 -1.70 6.04
N VAL A 59 -7.80 -2.21 5.40
CA VAL A 59 -9.00 -1.41 5.14
C VAL A 59 -9.64 -0.95 6.45
N ASN A 60 -9.91 -1.87 7.39
CA ASN A 60 -10.42 -1.50 8.72
C ASN A 60 -9.53 -0.43 9.37
N PHE A 61 -8.20 -0.56 9.30
CA PHE A 61 -7.30 0.44 9.87
C PHE A 61 -7.51 1.85 9.29
N TYR A 62 -7.61 1.99 7.97
CA TYR A 62 -7.82 3.30 7.36
C TYR A 62 -9.24 3.85 7.57
N GLU A 63 -10.25 2.99 7.68
CA GLU A 63 -11.60 3.39 8.13
C GLU A 63 -11.56 3.96 9.56
N GLN A 64 -10.87 3.29 10.50
CA GLN A 64 -10.72 3.81 11.86
C GLN A 64 -9.88 5.10 11.92
N VAL A 65 -8.88 5.25 11.05
CA VAL A 65 -8.13 6.51 10.92
C VAL A 65 -9.03 7.63 10.40
N ARG A 66 -9.90 7.36 9.41
CA ARG A 66 -10.85 8.35 8.86
C ARG A 66 -11.91 8.73 9.88
N ASP A 67 -12.60 7.74 10.45
CA ASP A 67 -13.87 7.92 11.16
C ASP A 67 -13.70 8.10 12.67
N HIS A 68 -12.63 7.53 13.25
CA HIS A 68 -12.38 7.49 14.70
C HIS A 68 -10.94 7.88 15.11
N PRO A 69 -10.35 8.97 14.55
CA PRO A 69 -8.93 9.29 14.75
C PRO A 69 -8.56 9.53 16.22
N GLU A 70 -9.38 10.24 16.98
CA GLU A 70 -9.07 10.54 18.39
C GLU A 70 -9.24 9.32 19.30
N ASP A 71 -10.26 8.49 19.06
CA ASP A 71 -10.47 7.24 19.80
C ASP A 71 -9.31 6.27 19.55
N LEU A 72 -8.82 6.19 18.30
CA LEU A 72 -7.65 5.41 17.94
C LEU A 72 -6.38 5.91 18.63
N ILE A 73 -6.16 7.23 18.63
CA ILE A 73 -5.00 7.86 19.31
C ILE A 73 -5.05 7.59 20.81
N ASP A 74 -6.21 7.73 21.45
CA ASP A 74 -6.35 7.53 22.88
C ASP A 74 -6.16 6.07 23.28
N LEU A 75 -6.61 5.12 22.45
CA LEU A 75 -6.32 3.70 22.65
C LEU A 75 -4.82 3.39 22.52
N LEU A 76 -4.15 3.94 21.50
CA LEU A 76 -2.71 3.76 21.30
C LEU A 76 -1.86 4.36 22.44
N ARG A 77 -2.33 5.47 23.04
CA ARG A 77 -1.69 6.08 24.21
C ARG A 77 -1.80 5.23 25.48
N ALA A 78 -2.81 4.36 25.54
CA ALA A 78 -3.00 3.43 26.64
C ALA A 78 -2.13 2.17 26.53
N PHE A 79 -1.52 1.91 25.37
CA PHE A 79 -0.60 0.79 25.21
C PHE A 79 0.73 1.04 25.92
N GLU A 80 1.30 -0.03 26.47
CA GLU A 80 2.56 0.00 27.19
C GLU A 80 3.77 -0.35 26.30
N ASP A 81 4.97 -0.18 26.85
CA ASP A 81 6.20 -0.55 26.14
C ASP A 81 6.19 -2.05 25.79
N PRO A 82 6.60 -2.44 24.57
CA PRO A 82 6.53 -3.82 24.09
C PRO A 82 7.32 -4.84 24.91
N GLU A 83 8.32 -4.40 25.69
CA GLU A 83 9.09 -5.24 26.61
C GLU A 83 8.49 -5.31 28.03
N SER A 84 7.41 -4.58 28.32
CA SER A 84 6.71 -4.62 29.62
C SER A 84 6.05 -5.98 29.90
N ASP A 85 5.68 -6.19 31.15
CA ASP A 85 4.89 -7.35 31.55
C ASP A 85 3.53 -7.35 30.81
N PRO A 86 2.95 -8.52 30.46
CA PRO A 86 1.61 -8.59 29.89
C PRO A 86 0.54 -7.96 30.80
N ASP A 87 -0.50 -7.39 30.21
CA ASP A 87 -1.66 -6.89 30.94
C ASP A 87 -2.44 -8.06 31.55
N SER A 88 -2.35 -8.18 32.88
CA SER A 88 -3.03 -9.21 33.66
C SER A 88 -4.56 -9.18 33.58
N GLY A 89 -5.16 -8.08 33.09
CA GLY A 89 -6.59 -7.93 32.88
C GLY A 89 -7.09 -8.37 31.50
N LYS A 90 -6.18 -8.72 30.57
CA LYS A 90 -6.50 -9.17 29.21
C LYS A 90 -6.19 -10.65 29.00
N ASP A 91 -6.73 -11.23 27.92
CA ASP A 91 -6.37 -12.58 27.48
C ASP A 91 -4.86 -12.69 27.20
N HIS A 92 -4.32 -13.91 27.20
CA HIS A 92 -2.91 -14.19 26.92
C HIS A 92 -1.92 -13.50 27.90
N ALA A 93 -2.32 -13.31 29.16
CA ALA A 93 -1.49 -12.73 30.21
C ALA A 93 -0.28 -13.62 30.62
N ASP A 94 -0.23 -14.86 30.15
CA ASP A 94 0.89 -15.80 30.33
C ASP A 94 1.97 -15.67 29.23
N GLU A 95 1.77 -14.79 28.25
CA GLU A 95 2.75 -14.50 27.21
C GLU A 95 4.04 -13.88 27.77
N LYS A 96 5.10 -13.93 26.96
CA LYS A 96 6.43 -13.50 27.42
C LYS A 96 6.51 -12.02 27.80
N ASN A 97 5.80 -11.15 27.07
CA ASN A 97 5.77 -9.71 27.27
C ASN A 97 4.52 -9.10 26.60
N TYR A 98 4.32 -7.80 26.79
CA TYR A 98 3.20 -7.03 26.26
C TYR A 98 3.06 -7.15 24.73
N TYR A 99 4.17 -7.13 23.98
CA TYR A 99 4.16 -7.30 22.52
C TYR A 99 3.56 -8.65 22.11
N TYR A 100 4.02 -9.76 22.69
CA TYR A 100 3.54 -11.08 22.30
C TYR A 100 2.08 -11.30 22.72
N GLN A 101 1.64 -10.75 23.86
CA GLN A 101 0.22 -10.70 24.20
C GLN A 101 -0.60 -9.98 23.12
N HIS A 102 -0.18 -8.76 22.73
CA HIS A 102 -0.90 -7.97 21.72
C HIS A 102 -0.89 -8.62 20.34
N ARG A 103 0.17 -9.37 20.02
CA ARG A 103 0.20 -10.19 18.81
C ARG A 103 -0.84 -11.31 18.83
N GLU A 104 -1.02 -11.99 19.97
CA GLU A 104 -2.07 -13.00 20.12
C GLU A 104 -3.48 -12.39 20.05
N LEU A 105 -3.68 -11.21 20.65
CA LEU A 105 -4.94 -10.46 20.54
C LEU A 105 -5.25 -10.07 19.08
N PHE A 106 -4.24 -9.63 18.32
CA PHE A 106 -4.40 -9.30 16.90
C PHE A 106 -4.75 -10.52 16.04
N ASN A 107 -4.34 -11.71 16.47
CA ASN A 107 -4.65 -12.98 15.80
C ASN A 107 -6.05 -13.54 16.13
N ARG A 108 -6.92 -12.79 16.81
CA ARG A 108 -8.31 -13.20 17.06
C ARG A 108 -9.13 -13.35 15.77
N ARG A 109 -8.98 -12.44 14.82
CA ARG A 109 -9.71 -12.45 13.53
C ARG A 109 -9.55 -13.75 12.73
N PRO A 110 -8.33 -14.21 12.36
CA PRO A 110 -8.13 -15.45 11.60
C PRO A 110 -8.56 -16.70 12.38
N ARG A 111 -8.73 -16.58 13.71
CA ARG A 111 -9.20 -17.65 14.60
C ARG A 111 -10.73 -17.64 14.80
N ASP A 112 -11.47 -16.84 14.02
CA ASP A 112 -12.92 -16.65 14.14
C ASP A 112 -13.34 -16.32 15.58
N ARG A 113 -12.59 -15.42 16.20
CA ARG A 113 -12.87 -14.89 17.55
C ARG A 113 -13.38 -13.47 17.45
N GLU A 114 -14.25 -13.12 18.41
CA GLU A 114 -14.73 -11.76 18.60
C GLU A 114 -13.54 -10.80 18.74
N HIS A 115 -13.57 -9.72 17.96
CA HIS A 115 -12.58 -8.66 17.94
C HIS A 115 -13.30 -7.33 17.71
N GLY A 116 -12.77 -6.24 18.27
CA GLY A 116 -13.26 -4.90 17.99
C GLY A 116 -12.46 -4.27 16.85
N GLU A 117 -13.14 -3.59 15.93
CA GLU A 117 -12.54 -2.89 14.78
C GLU A 117 -11.47 -1.88 15.21
N LEU A 118 -11.79 -1.02 16.19
CA LEU A 118 -10.86 -0.05 16.77
C LEU A 118 -9.66 -0.70 17.47
N GLU A 119 -9.88 -1.81 18.20
CA GLU A 119 -8.79 -2.55 18.86
C GLU A 119 -7.89 -3.20 17.81
N GLU A 120 -8.45 -3.78 16.75
CA GLU A 120 -7.68 -4.36 15.64
C GLU A 120 -6.83 -3.30 14.93
N ALA A 121 -7.39 -2.12 14.64
CA ALA A 121 -6.66 -1.02 14.02
C ALA A 121 -5.51 -0.52 14.92
N ALA A 122 -5.75 -0.35 16.21
CA ALA A 122 -4.72 0.04 17.17
C ALA A 122 -3.60 -1.02 17.26
N LEU A 123 -3.98 -2.30 17.32
CA LEU A 123 -3.04 -3.42 17.34
C LEU A 123 -2.19 -3.48 16.06
N LEU A 124 -2.78 -3.25 14.88
CA LEU A 124 -2.05 -3.22 13.62
C LEU A 124 -0.93 -2.18 13.67
N LEU A 125 -1.25 -0.93 14.04
CA LEU A 125 -0.25 0.14 14.09
C LEU A 125 0.79 -0.10 15.17
N TYR A 126 0.37 -0.55 16.35
CA TYR A 126 1.28 -0.87 17.45
C TYR A 126 2.28 -1.96 17.06
N LEU A 127 1.80 -3.07 16.49
CA LEU A 127 2.65 -4.15 16.01
C LEU A 127 3.54 -3.67 14.86
N ASN A 128 3.02 -2.93 13.90
CA ASN A 128 3.82 -2.39 12.78
C ASN A 128 4.95 -1.46 13.25
N ARG A 129 4.74 -0.69 14.31
CA ARG A 129 5.74 0.26 14.81
C ARG A 129 6.77 -0.40 15.73
N THR A 130 6.44 -1.54 16.32
CA THR A 130 7.28 -2.23 17.31
C THR A 130 7.88 -3.54 16.79
N CYS A 131 7.38 -4.13 15.70
CA CYS A 131 7.88 -5.37 15.11
C CYS A 131 9.13 -5.19 14.24
N PHE A 132 9.84 -6.28 13.96
CA PHE A 132 11.03 -6.26 13.11
C PHE A 132 10.77 -5.61 11.74
N ASN A 133 11.47 -4.50 11.48
CA ASN A 133 11.42 -3.69 10.27
C ASN A 133 10.05 -3.08 9.90
N GLY A 134 9.06 -3.16 10.78
CA GLY A 134 7.69 -2.76 10.46
C GLY A 134 7.08 -3.56 9.32
N LEU A 135 7.42 -4.85 9.26
CA LEU A 135 6.86 -5.77 8.28
C LEU A 135 5.41 -6.10 8.64
N TYR A 136 4.60 -6.26 7.60
CA TYR A 136 3.35 -6.98 7.66
C TYR A 136 3.57 -8.37 7.07
N ARG A 137 3.36 -9.43 7.85
CA ARG A 137 3.46 -10.81 7.37
C ARG A 137 2.57 -11.74 8.16
N GLU A 138 1.82 -12.55 7.42
CA GLU A 138 0.95 -13.58 7.97
C GLU A 138 1.47 -14.97 7.62
N ASN A 139 1.16 -15.96 8.45
CA ASN A 139 1.37 -17.37 8.09
C ASN A 139 0.20 -17.88 7.22
N SER A 140 0.27 -19.15 6.82
CA SER A 140 -0.79 -19.82 6.04
C SER A 140 -2.14 -19.93 6.75
N SER A 141 -2.22 -19.60 8.03
CA SER A 141 -3.48 -19.53 8.80
C SER A 141 -3.99 -18.09 8.95
N GLY A 142 -3.38 -17.11 8.27
CA GLY A 142 -3.74 -15.68 8.35
C GLY A 142 -3.29 -15.00 9.65
N GLU A 143 -2.42 -15.65 10.43
CA GLU A 143 -1.94 -15.08 11.70
C GLU A 143 -0.66 -14.26 11.47
N PHE A 144 -0.65 -13.05 12.00
CA PHE A 144 0.53 -12.21 12.04
C PHE A 144 1.63 -12.87 12.87
N ASN A 145 2.82 -13.02 12.28
CA ASN A 145 3.90 -13.82 12.87
C ASN A 145 5.25 -13.07 12.97
N VAL A 146 5.27 -11.75 12.78
CA VAL A 146 6.51 -10.97 12.85
C VAL A 146 6.98 -10.88 14.32
N PRO A 147 8.27 -11.11 14.61
CA PRO A 147 8.79 -10.94 15.97
C PRO A 147 8.95 -9.46 16.33
N ILE A 148 9.05 -9.19 17.63
CA ILE A 148 9.39 -7.87 18.15
C ILE A 148 10.69 -7.35 17.52
N GLY A 149 10.71 -6.07 17.16
CA GLY A 149 11.87 -5.37 16.66
C GLY A 149 12.79 -4.91 17.78
N ARG A 150 13.85 -4.18 17.42
CA ARG A 150 14.73 -3.50 18.38
C ARG A 150 14.74 -2.02 18.05
N TYR A 151 13.86 -1.27 18.72
CA TYR A 151 13.76 0.17 18.59
C TYR A 151 13.99 0.80 19.96
N ALA A 152 14.76 1.89 19.99
CA ALA A 152 15.06 2.58 21.25
C ALA A 152 13.86 3.39 21.77
N ASP A 153 13.03 3.91 20.85
CA ASP A 153 11.85 4.72 21.16
C ASP A 153 10.90 4.71 19.93
N PRO A 154 10.16 3.61 19.70
CA PRO A 154 9.23 3.56 18.58
C PRO A 154 8.01 4.45 18.86
N ASP A 155 7.77 5.48 18.04
CA ASP A 155 6.49 6.21 18.08
C ASP A 155 5.38 5.31 17.50
N TRP A 156 4.70 4.56 18.36
CA TRP A 156 3.54 3.75 18.01
C TRP A 156 2.22 4.52 18.04
N VAL A 157 2.20 5.74 18.59
CA VAL A 157 0.98 6.54 18.71
C VAL A 157 0.72 7.33 17.44
N ARG A 158 1.74 7.92 16.83
CA ARG A 158 1.65 8.56 15.50
C ARG A 158 0.55 9.63 15.40
N SER A 159 0.28 10.33 16.49
CA SER A 159 -0.94 11.15 16.61
C SER A 159 -1.05 12.28 15.59
N GLU A 160 0.07 12.90 15.21
CA GLU A 160 0.07 13.92 14.16
C GLU A 160 -0.23 13.32 12.79
N GLN A 161 0.32 12.15 12.49
CA GLN A 161 0.10 11.48 11.20
C GLN A 161 -1.30 10.90 11.09
N ILE A 162 -1.89 10.39 12.18
CA ILE A 162 -3.29 9.94 12.18
C ILE A 162 -4.23 11.10 11.88
N ARG A 163 -4.08 12.26 12.56
CA ARG A 163 -4.92 13.44 12.31
C ARG A 163 -4.77 13.97 10.89
N ALA A 164 -3.54 14.02 10.38
CA ALA A 164 -3.27 14.45 9.03
C ALA A 164 -3.88 13.50 7.99
N ALA A 165 -3.73 12.18 8.17
CA ALA A 165 -4.33 11.17 7.30
C ALA A 165 -5.86 11.21 7.35
N SER A 166 -6.45 11.34 8.54
CA SER A 166 -7.90 11.50 8.73
C SER A 166 -8.46 12.67 7.93
N THR A 167 -7.74 13.80 7.91
CA THR A 167 -8.14 15.00 7.15
C THR A 167 -8.18 14.72 5.65
N VAL A 168 -7.18 14.02 5.11
CA VAL A 168 -7.10 13.69 3.68
C VAL A 168 -8.10 12.60 3.29
N LEU A 169 -8.35 11.63 4.17
CA LEU A 169 -9.28 10.52 3.92
C LEU A 169 -10.76 10.90 4.05
N ASN A 170 -11.09 12.08 4.57
CA ASN A 170 -12.44 12.45 5.00
C ASN A 170 -13.51 12.28 3.90
N ASP A 171 -13.16 12.58 2.65
CA ASP A 171 -14.05 12.51 1.49
C ASP A 171 -13.69 11.35 0.54
N THR A 172 -12.93 10.36 1.03
CA THR A 172 -12.49 9.19 0.26
C THR A 172 -13.38 7.98 0.53
N GLU A 173 -13.86 7.34 -0.54
CA GLU A 173 -14.54 6.04 -0.45
C GLU A 173 -13.50 4.93 -0.27
N ILE A 174 -13.72 4.04 0.70
CA ILE A 174 -12.79 2.96 1.03
C ILE A 174 -13.48 1.64 0.75
N HIS A 175 -12.88 0.82 -0.11
CA HIS A 175 -13.38 -0.51 -0.47
C HIS A 175 -12.47 -1.61 0.11
N ASN A 176 -13.06 -2.80 0.27
CA ASN A 176 -12.34 -4.03 0.59
C ASN A 176 -12.76 -5.14 -0.40
N ASP A 177 -12.46 -4.90 -1.67
CA ASP A 177 -12.87 -5.72 -2.80
C ASP A 177 -11.67 -6.11 -3.68
N ASP A 178 -11.93 -6.94 -4.69
CA ASP A 178 -10.98 -7.15 -5.79
C ASP A 178 -10.76 -5.83 -6.56
N PHE A 179 -9.56 -5.64 -7.12
CA PHE A 179 -9.17 -4.39 -7.79
C PHE A 179 -10.08 -4.03 -8.98
N GLU A 180 -10.79 -5.00 -9.58
CA GLU A 180 -11.76 -4.78 -10.65
C GLU A 180 -12.97 -3.93 -10.23
N TYR A 181 -13.17 -3.66 -8.92
CA TYR A 181 -14.19 -2.70 -8.46
C TYR A 181 -14.10 -1.35 -9.19
N VAL A 182 -12.87 -0.94 -9.55
CA VAL A 182 -12.58 0.34 -10.16
C VAL A 182 -13.28 0.54 -11.50
N LEU A 183 -13.61 -0.53 -12.22
CA LEU A 183 -14.38 -0.47 -13.48
C LEU A 183 -15.80 0.10 -13.27
N ASN A 184 -16.34 -0.03 -12.05
CA ASN A 184 -17.64 0.52 -11.71
C ASN A 184 -17.55 1.89 -11.03
N ALA A 185 -16.37 2.26 -10.52
CA ALA A 185 -16.16 3.48 -9.76
C ALA A 185 -15.58 4.63 -10.60
N ALA A 186 -14.69 4.33 -11.55
CA ALA A 186 -14.01 5.33 -12.35
C ALA A 186 -14.84 5.81 -13.55
N GLU A 187 -14.74 7.10 -13.85
CA GLU A 187 -15.38 7.78 -14.97
C GLU A 187 -14.35 8.43 -15.92
N GLU A 188 -14.80 8.88 -17.10
CA GLU A 188 -13.92 9.52 -18.10
C GLU A 188 -13.07 10.64 -17.48
N ARG A 189 -11.75 10.62 -17.74
CA ARG A 189 -10.74 11.56 -17.21
C ARG A 189 -10.42 11.43 -15.73
N ASP A 190 -10.88 10.39 -15.04
CA ASP A 190 -10.31 10.01 -13.74
C ASP A 190 -8.88 9.48 -13.90
N LEU A 191 -8.15 9.44 -12.80
CA LEU A 191 -6.82 8.85 -12.71
C LEU A 191 -6.87 7.61 -11.83
N VAL A 192 -6.47 6.47 -12.39
CA VAL A 192 -6.31 5.20 -11.66
C VAL A 192 -4.83 4.88 -11.56
N TYR A 193 -4.33 4.70 -10.34
CA TYR A 193 -2.98 4.23 -10.06
C TYR A 193 -2.99 2.79 -9.52
N PHE A 194 -2.33 1.88 -10.23
CA PHE A 194 -2.16 0.49 -9.82
C PHE A 194 -0.74 0.21 -9.33
N ASP A 195 -0.63 -0.37 -8.13
CA ASP A 195 0.62 -0.92 -7.59
C ASP A 195 0.43 -2.35 -7.07
N PRO A 196 0.20 -3.33 -7.97
CA PRO A 196 -0.06 -4.71 -7.59
C PRO A 196 1.16 -5.37 -6.94
N PRO A 197 1.00 -6.50 -6.25
CA PRO A 197 2.14 -7.35 -5.89
C PRO A 197 2.93 -7.78 -7.14
N TYR A 198 4.26 -7.60 -7.12
CA TYR A 198 5.11 -7.84 -8.29
C TYR A 198 5.32 -9.32 -8.56
N GLN A 199 5.36 -9.68 -9.85
CA GLN A 199 5.68 -11.03 -10.26
C GLN A 199 7.16 -11.37 -9.93
N PRO A 200 7.43 -12.50 -9.26
CA PRO A 200 8.81 -12.90 -8.97
C PRO A 200 9.61 -13.18 -10.25
N MET A 201 10.85 -12.67 -10.32
CA MET A 201 11.75 -12.79 -11.47
C MET A 201 12.20 -14.23 -11.80
N SER A 202 11.95 -15.20 -10.92
CA SER A 202 12.28 -16.61 -11.15
C SER A 202 11.14 -17.51 -10.68
N PRO A 203 10.80 -18.59 -11.41
CA PRO A 203 9.92 -19.65 -10.90
C PRO A 203 10.42 -20.30 -9.61
N THR A 204 11.69 -20.09 -9.22
CA THR A 204 12.27 -20.56 -7.95
C THR A 204 12.37 -19.50 -6.86
N ALA A 205 12.07 -18.23 -7.14
CA ALA A 205 12.03 -17.16 -6.15
C ALA A 205 10.65 -17.16 -5.46
N ASN A 206 10.43 -18.14 -4.58
CA ASN A 206 9.30 -18.13 -3.66
C ASN A 206 9.50 -17.01 -2.64
N PHE A 207 9.09 -15.79 -3.01
CA PHE A 207 8.72 -14.73 -2.09
C PHE A 207 7.23 -14.42 -2.23
N ALA A 208 6.42 -15.48 -2.28
CA ALA A 208 4.97 -15.42 -2.23
C ALA A 208 4.52 -15.69 -0.78
N GLU A 209 4.54 -14.65 0.06
CA GLU A 209 3.79 -14.61 1.32
C GLU A 209 3.27 -13.18 1.54
N TYR A 210 2.43 -12.69 0.62
CA TYR A 210 1.49 -11.61 0.89
C TYR A 210 0.09 -12.08 0.47
N SER A 211 -0.78 -12.27 1.48
CA SER A 211 -2.13 -12.84 1.45
C SER A 211 -2.24 -14.33 1.09
N ALA A 212 -3.18 -15.02 1.74
CA ALA A 212 -3.44 -16.45 1.56
C ALA A 212 -3.97 -16.82 0.15
N ASP A 213 -4.32 -15.83 -0.68
CA ASP A 213 -4.88 -16.00 -2.02
C ASP A 213 -3.95 -15.58 -3.17
N GLY A 214 -2.78 -14.96 -2.89
CA GLY A 214 -1.65 -14.75 -3.80
C GLY A 214 -1.92 -14.17 -5.21
N PHE A 215 -1.50 -12.92 -5.47
CA PHE A 215 -1.60 -12.28 -6.79
C PHE A 215 -0.72 -13.00 -7.85
N GLY A 216 -1.36 -13.77 -8.72
CA GLY A 216 -0.70 -14.69 -9.66
C GLY A 216 -0.62 -14.15 -11.09
N LYS A 217 -0.20 -15.03 -12.02
CA LYS A 217 -0.17 -14.71 -13.46
C LYS A 217 -1.55 -14.38 -14.01
N GLU A 218 -2.58 -15.14 -13.58
CA GLU A 218 -3.97 -14.91 -14.01
C GLU A 218 -4.48 -13.54 -13.53
N ASP A 219 -4.06 -13.08 -12.35
CA ASP A 219 -4.42 -11.74 -11.85
C ASP A 219 -3.67 -10.63 -12.59
N GLN A 220 -2.41 -10.86 -13.02
CA GLN A 220 -1.71 -9.93 -13.90
C GLN A 220 -2.41 -9.80 -15.27
N GLU A 221 -2.95 -10.90 -15.81
CA GLU A 221 -3.77 -10.89 -17.03
C GLU A 221 -5.07 -10.11 -16.84
N ARG A 222 -5.79 -10.36 -15.73
CA ARG A 222 -6.99 -9.58 -15.36
C ARG A 222 -6.68 -8.08 -15.18
N LEU A 223 -5.53 -7.75 -14.60
CA LEU A 223 -5.11 -6.36 -14.41
C LEU A 223 -4.86 -5.64 -15.73
N LEU A 224 -4.22 -6.31 -16.70
CA LEU A 224 -4.04 -5.76 -18.04
C LEU A 224 -5.38 -5.57 -18.75
N ASP A 225 -6.28 -6.55 -18.69
CA ASP A 225 -7.62 -6.43 -19.28
C ASP A 225 -8.41 -5.28 -18.64
N THR A 226 -8.31 -5.11 -17.32
CA THR A 226 -8.89 -3.99 -16.58
C THR A 226 -8.31 -2.65 -17.03
N ALA A 227 -6.98 -2.55 -17.17
CA ALA A 227 -6.31 -1.34 -17.63
C ALA A 227 -6.75 -0.94 -19.05
N LYS A 228 -6.97 -1.93 -19.93
CA LYS A 228 -7.46 -1.70 -21.30
C LYS A 228 -8.91 -1.22 -21.32
N GLU A 229 -9.78 -1.80 -20.50
CA GLU A 229 -11.17 -1.35 -20.39
C GLU A 229 -11.25 0.09 -19.87
N LEU A 230 -10.42 0.44 -18.88
CA LEU A 230 -10.28 1.81 -18.39
C LEU A 230 -9.78 2.78 -19.48
N ASP A 231 -8.80 2.37 -20.29
CA ASP A 231 -8.33 3.16 -21.44
C ASP A 231 -9.45 3.41 -22.46
N GLU A 232 -10.25 2.38 -22.78
CA GLU A 232 -11.42 2.52 -23.66
C GLU A 232 -12.50 3.45 -23.08
N MET A 233 -12.62 3.53 -21.75
CA MET A 233 -13.50 4.45 -21.03
C MET A 233 -12.96 5.89 -20.98
N GLY A 234 -11.73 6.14 -21.44
CA GLY A 234 -11.08 7.46 -21.38
C GLY A 234 -10.54 7.81 -20.00
N VAL A 235 -10.31 6.81 -19.14
CA VAL A 235 -9.65 6.94 -17.84
C VAL A 235 -8.14 6.98 -18.04
N TYR A 236 -7.45 7.81 -17.28
CA TYR A 236 -5.99 7.79 -17.23
C TYR A 236 -5.51 6.68 -16.30
N VAL A 237 -4.69 5.77 -16.84
CA VAL A 237 -4.12 4.65 -16.10
C VAL A 237 -2.62 4.85 -15.96
N VAL A 238 -2.13 4.76 -14.73
CA VAL A 238 -0.70 4.65 -14.41
C VAL A 238 -0.49 3.41 -13.56
N LEU A 239 0.55 2.64 -13.84
CA LEU A 239 0.80 1.36 -13.18
C LEU A 239 2.28 1.15 -12.94
N SER A 240 2.65 0.62 -11.76
CA SER A 240 4.02 0.16 -11.47
C SER A 240 4.10 -1.36 -11.40
N ASN A 241 5.19 -1.94 -11.92
CA ASN A 241 5.40 -3.38 -11.88
C ASN A 241 6.88 -3.75 -12.03
N SER A 242 7.21 -5.04 -11.90
CA SER A 242 8.51 -5.57 -12.26
C SER A 242 8.78 -5.51 -13.78
N GLY A 243 10.04 -5.29 -14.17
CA GLY A 243 10.43 -5.13 -15.57
C GLY A 243 10.26 -6.35 -16.46
N VAL A 244 10.02 -7.55 -15.90
CA VAL A 244 9.60 -8.72 -16.70
C VAL A 244 8.24 -8.53 -17.37
N MET A 245 7.45 -7.56 -16.90
CA MET A 245 6.16 -7.22 -17.46
C MET A 245 6.25 -6.19 -18.61
N TYR A 246 7.45 -5.76 -19.03
CA TYR A 246 7.61 -4.73 -20.07
C TYR A 246 6.84 -5.09 -21.35
N ASP A 247 7.17 -6.23 -21.97
CA ASP A 247 6.56 -6.67 -23.24
C ASP A 247 5.06 -6.95 -23.09
N PHE A 248 4.60 -7.21 -21.86
CA PHE A 248 3.21 -7.52 -21.55
C PHE A 248 2.31 -6.30 -21.73
N TYR A 249 2.78 -5.12 -21.29
CA TYR A 249 2.03 -3.86 -21.43
C TYR A 249 2.34 -3.14 -22.75
N ASP A 250 3.61 -3.13 -23.20
CA ASP A 250 4.02 -2.52 -24.48
C ASP A 250 3.30 -3.19 -25.67
N GLY A 251 3.12 -4.51 -25.63
CA GLY A 251 2.41 -5.28 -26.65
C GLY A 251 0.94 -4.87 -26.86
N GLU A 252 0.32 -4.25 -25.86
CA GLU A 252 -1.06 -3.75 -25.91
C GLU A 252 -1.14 -2.24 -26.16
N GLY A 253 -0.01 -1.57 -26.40
CA GLY A 253 0.05 -0.16 -26.82
C GLY A 253 0.14 0.86 -25.70
N PHE A 254 0.37 0.44 -24.45
CA PHE A 254 0.73 1.35 -23.36
C PHE A 254 2.16 1.87 -23.54
N ASP A 255 2.43 3.07 -23.03
CA ASP A 255 3.80 3.56 -22.91
C ASP A 255 4.46 2.99 -21.65
N VAL A 256 5.65 2.41 -21.80
CA VAL A 256 6.36 1.71 -20.74
C VAL A 256 7.76 2.31 -20.55
N ALA A 257 8.00 2.88 -19.37
CA ALA A 257 9.31 3.37 -18.95
C ALA A 257 9.97 2.37 -17.99
N VAL A 258 11.29 2.23 -18.08
CA VAL A 258 12.10 1.40 -17.15
C VAL A 258 12.86 2.31 -16.20
N GLU A 259 12.62 2.16 -14.90
CA GLU A 259 13.27 2.89 -13.84
C GLU A 259 14.39 2.06 -13.19
N GLY A 260 15.59 2.64 -13.12
CA GLY A 260 16.80 1.98 -12.61
C GLY A 260 18.00 1.98 -13.55
N ALA A 261 17.81 2.19 -14.86
CA ALA A 261 18.90 2.15 -15.84
C ALA A 261 19.67 3.47 -15.95
N THR A 262 20.39 3.86 -14.88
CA THR A 262 21.43 4.90 -15.03
C THR A 262 22.64 4.30 -15.76
N ARG A 263 22.57 4.30 -17.09
CA ARG A 263 23.60 3.89 -18.07
C ARG A 263 23.87 2.38 -18.17
N SER A 264 23.37 1.78 -19.26
CA SER A 264 24.21 1.07 -20.25
C SER A 264 23.37 0.74 -21.49
N ILE A 265 23.44 1.61 -22.50
CA ILE A 265 23.40 1.12 -23.88
C ILE A 265 24.73 0.37 -24.07
N ASN A 266 24.78 -0.90 -23.66
CA ASN A 266 25.88 -1.78 -23.99
C ASN A 266 25.40 -3.22 -24.14
N SER A 267 25.93 -3.86 -25.16
CA SER A 267 25.45 -5.09 -25.76
C SER A 267 26.04 -6.34 -25.07
N ASP A 268 25.51 -6.72 -23.91
CA ASP A 268 25.80 -8.05 -23.31
C ASP A 268 24.60 -8.55 -22.48
N ALA A 269 24.07 -9.71 -22.86
CA ALA A 269 22.78 -10.24 -22.39
C ALA A 269 22.83 -11.00 -21.05
N ASP A 270 23.99 -11.06 -20.38
CA ASP A 270 24.28 -12.06 -19.34
C ASP A 270 24.39 -11.52 -17.90
N ASN A 271 24.05 -10.24 -17.62
CA ASN A 271 24.05 -9.68 -16.25
C ASN A 271 22.72 -8.97 -15.89
N ARG A 272 21.61 -9.73 -15.86
CA ARG A 272 20.29 -9.27 -15.39
C ARG A 272 20.15 -9.34 -13.85
N ASP A 273 21.02 -8.66 -13.11
CA ASP A 273 20.94 -8.63 -11.62
C ASP A 273 20.49 -7.26 -11.06
N GLU A 274 20.21 -6.25 -11.90
CA GLU A 274 19.44 -5.07 -11.50
C GLU A 274 17.96 -5.34 -11.74
N VAL A 275 17.14 -5.20 -10.68
CA VAL A 275 15.68 -5.32 -10.77
C VAL A 275 15.17 -4.04 -11.42
N ASP A 276 15.06 -4.08 -12.74
CA ASP A 276 14.38 -3.04 -13.49
C ASP A 276 12.92 -2.99 -13.03
N GLU A 277 12.47 -1.83 -12.57
CA GLU A 277 11.06 -1.54 -12.31
C GLU A 277 10.48 -0.85 -13.54
N ILE A 278 9.21 -1.07 -13.85
CA ILE A 278 8.55 -0.37 -14.95
C ILE A 278 7.43 0.53 -14.43
N ILE A 279 7.24 1.64 -15.15
CA ILE A 279 6.07 2.48 -15.05
C ILE A 279 5.35 2.43 -16.40
N VAL A 280 4.08 2.05 -16.36
CA VAL A 280 3.21 1.87 -17.52
C VAL A 280 2.16 2.98 -17.49
N THR A 281 1.83 3.57 -18.64
CA THR A 281 0.80 4.61 -18.70
C THR A 281 0.12 4.69 -20.08
N ASN A 282 -1.17 5.05 -20.09
CA ASN A 282 -1.87 5.48 -21.31
C ASN A 282 -1.92 7.02 -21.46
N VAL A 283 -1.39 7.76 -20.48
CA VAL A 283 -1.42 9.23 -20.49
C VAL A 283 -0.56 9.72 -21.65
N PRO A 284 -1.12 10.50 -22.60
CA PRO A 284 -0.35 11.07 -23.71
C PRO A 284 0.78 11.97 -23.21
N GLU A 285 1.95 11.92 -23.85
CA GLU A 285 3.15 12.67 -23.43
C GLU A 285 2.88 14.17 -23.26
N GLU A 286 2.07 14.77 -24.13
CA GLU A 286 1.70 16.19 -24.07
C GLU A 286 0.77 16.57 -22.90
N LYS A 287 0.15 15.58 -22.25
CA LYS A 287 -0.73 15.76 -21.09
C LYS A 287 -0.03 15.45 -19.76
N ARG A 288 1.16 14.86 -19.80
CA ARG A 288 1.90 14.45 -18.59
C ARG A 288 2.42 15.64 -17.81
N ASP A 289 2.45 15.49 -16.50
CA ASP A 289 3.12 16.45 -15.64
C ASP A 289 4.64 16.38 -15.91
N SER A 290 5.23 17.51 -16.28
CA SER A 290 6.68 17.62 -16.49
C SER A 290 7.39 18.17 -15.25
N SER A 291 6.62 18.46 -14.19
CA SER A 291 7.18 18.68 -12.86
C SER A 291 7.32 17.34 -12.15
N GLY A 292 8.54 17.01 -11.68
CA GLY A 292 8.71 15.96 -10.66
C GLY A 292 7.96 16.35 -9.38
N GLN A 293 8.08 15.56 -8.29
CA GLN A 293 7.44 15.77 -6.97
C GLN A 293 7.09 17.22 -6.76
N MET A 294 5.81 17.50 -6.45
CA MET A 294 5.31 18.84 -6.17
C MET A 294 6.31 19.62 -5.30
N LYS A 295 7.24 20.33 -5.94
CA LYS A 295 8.00 21.42 -5.35
C LYS A 295 7.05 22.60 -5.38
N LEU A 296 5.99 22.49 -4.60
CA LEU A 296 5.20 23.65 -4.22
C LEU A 296 6.07 24.44 -3.25
N GLY A 297 6.70 25.46 -3.82
CA GLY A 297 7.59 26.36 -3.13
C GLY A 297 6.90 27.14 -2.02
N ASN A 298 7.74 27.59 -1.08
CA ASN A 298 7.58 28.78 -0.26
C ASN A 298 6.20 29.47 -0.33
N TYR A 299 5.29 29.09 0.56
CA TYR A 299 4.37 30.02 1.22
C TYR A 299 4.16 29.58 2.66
#